data_AF-A0A939ZSB5-F1
#
_entry.id   AF-A0A939ZSB5-F1
#
_cell.length_a   1.000
_cell.length_b   1.000
_cell.length_c   1.000
_cell.angle_alpha   90.00
_cell.angle_beta   90.00
_cell.angle_gamma   90.00
#
_symmetry.space_group_name_H-M   'P 1'
#
loop_
_entity.id
_entity.type
_entity.pdbx_description
1 polymer ?
#
loop_
_entity_poly.entity_id
_entity_poly.type
_entity_poly.pdbx_seq_one_letter_code
_entity_poly.pdbx_strand_id
1 'polypeptide(L)'
;VLLGDVGDCYKGSARAGCDVNIFEALKAVEPYMIAFGGHKAAAGMSVNKQTVGKFADELCKYIAEHYPPETFLPRVHYDIDTPLARLDKSFFAQLEMLEPYGEGNPVPRIKVGTQGVKLTSFGTDHVKARLSNDVEVVAFGSSYLVDAQSMGVPYDLGCEPQNRVFNNREYVQLLTCSAVVAGVDTLRDSAPAFGNYLKTILYPPQEVGIRRSTLEREIADLQVDSGVLFVAYGKEGADRLFAALDQAGKRHLLSDVTVGRTPANPLNSLVLSPTSVEGWQYRSGIVFVDAPLSTGYLAWVGSHAPNPELVVLPSYAYATQIASLHLDQGSIERTRVAMWALSTVKIGGVDELCQRLAGEGISTADAYAHFYILYELGLVVVGQGFARQMRQGDINLQASRTWVTLTKLQRK
;
A
#
# COMPACT_ATOMS: atom_id res chain seq x y z
N VAL A 1 -20.10 -10.06 9.74
CA VAL A 1 -20.72 -10.66 10.95
C VAL A 1 -19.72 -11.62 11.55
N LEU A 2 -19.56 -11.66 12.87
CA LEU A 2 -18.73 -12.65 13.57
C LEU A 2 -19.61 -13.43 14.53
N LEU A 3 -19.59 -14.77 14.42
CA LEU A 3 -20.35 -15.70 15.24
C LEU A 3 -19.40 -16.59 16.05
N GLY A 4 -19.70 -16.80 17.33
CA GLY A 4 -19.01 -17.73 18.22
C GLY A 4 -19.97 -18.80 18.74
N ASP A 5 -19.51 -20.05 18.81
CA ASP A 5 -20.29 -21.16 19.35
C ASP A 5 -20.38 -21.04 20.88
N VAL A 6 -21.59 -21.08 21.43
CA VAL A 6 -21.84 -21.05 22.87
C VAL A 6 -22.58 -22.29 23.37
N GLY A 7 -22.46 -23.42 22.65
CA GLY A 7 -23.04 -24.71 23.00
C GLY A 7 -24.35 -24.96 22.27
N ASP A 8 -25.42 -24.28 22.66
CA ASP A 8 -26.76 -24.54 22.13
C ASP A 8 -27.08 -23.71 20.87
N CYS A 9 -26.37 -22.60 20.67
CA CYS A 9 -26.54 -21.70 19.54
C CYS A 9 -25.23 -20.96 19.24
N TYR A 10 -25.24 -20.17 18.17
CA TYR A 10 -24.20 -19.17 17.93
C TYR A 10 -24.62 -17.82 18.49
N LYS A 11 -23.70 -17.11 19.15
CA LYS A 11 -23.86 -15.70 19.50
C LYS A 11 -22.87 -14.86 18.73
N GLY A 12 -23.28 -13.68 18.29
CA GLY A 12 -22.43 -12.88 17.44
C GLY A 12 -22.73 -11.40 17.41
N SER A 13 -21.84 -10.69 16.74
CA SER A 13 -21.93 -9.27 16.50
C SER A 13 -21.79 -8.96 15.02
N ALA A 14 -22.45 -7.89 14.60
CA ALA A 14 -22.29 -7.30 13.29
C ALA A 14 -21.95 -5.82 13.42
N ARG A 15 -21.17 -5.35 12.45
CA ARG A 15 -20.73 -3.98 12.29
C ARG A 15 -20.85 -3.63 10.81
N ALA A 16 -21.40 -2.46 10.51
CA ALA A 16 -21.31 -1.85 9.19
C ALA A 16 -20.17 -0.84 9.22
N GLY A 17 -19.14 -1.05 8.41
CA GLY A 17 -18.02 -0.11 8.22
C GLY A 17 -18.27 0.92 7.12
N CYS A 18 -19.50 0.98 6.63
CA CYS A 18 -19.94 1.74 5.45
C CYS A 18 -21.40 2.15 5.62
N ASP A 19 -22.01 2.74 4.57
CA ASP A 19 -23.39 3.25 4.58
C ASP A 19 -24.48 2.15 4.59
N VAL A 20 -24.17 0.95 5.11
CA VAL A 20 -25.10 -0.16 5.29
C VAL A 20 -25.85 -0.02 6.61
N ASN A 21 -27.18 -0.18 6.57
CA ASN A 21 -27.98 -0.33 7.79
C ASN A 21 -28.01 -1.82 8.20
N ILE A 22 -27.12 -2.20 9.12
CA ILE A 22 -26.99 -3.59 9.55
C ILE A 22 -28.23 -4.06 10.33
N PHE A 23 -28.92 -3.15 11.00
CA PHE A 23 -30.16 -3.48 11.72
C PHE A 23 -31.27 -3.88 10.75
N GLU A 24 -31.51 -3.10 9.69
CA GLU A 24 -32.51 -3.46 8.67
C GLU A 24 -32.13 -4.72 7.90
N ALA A 25 -30.84 -4.94 7.63
CA ALA A 25 -30.37 -6.17 7.00
C ALA A 25 -30.64 -7.42 7.85
N LEU A 26 -30.39 -7.33 9.18
CA LEU A 26 -30.71 -8.42 10.09
C LEU A 26 -32.21 -8.61 10.26
N LYS A 27 -32.99 -7.53 10.30
CA LYS A 27 -34.46 -7.59 10.38
C LYS A 27 -35.06 -8.33 9.18
N ALA A 28 -34.52 -8.15 7.98
CA ALA A 28 -34.98 -8.86 6.80
C ALA A 28 -34.77 -10.40 6.87
N VAL A 29 -33.81 -10.85 7.68
CA VAL A 29 -33.48 -12.29 7.85
C VAL A 29 -33.85 -12.82 9.25
N GLU A 30 -34.71 -12.09 9.98
CA GLU A 30 -35.21 -12.45 11.30
C GLU A 30 -35.69 -13.91 11.43
N PRO A 31 -36.41 -14.51 10.45
CA PRO A 31 -36.91 -15.88 10.57
C PRO A 31 -35.84 -16.95 10.81
N TYR A 32 -34.56 -16.66 10.51
CA TYR A 32 -33.45 -17.59 10.69
C TYR A 32 -32.67 -17.38 11.99
N MET A 33 -33.06 -16.40 12.80
CA MET A 33 -32.40 -16.02 14.04
C MET A 33 -33.24 -16.41 15.27
N ILE A 34 -32.58 -16.51 16.42
CA ILE A 34 -33.23 -16.66 17.73
C ILE A 34 -33.61 -15.27 18.26
N ALA A 35 -32.69 -14.32 18.16
CA ALA A 35 -32.88 -12.94 18.59
C ALA A 35 -31.84 -12.04 17.91
N PHE A 36 -32.19 -10.76 17.69
CA PHE A 36 -31.25 -9.73 17.25
C PHE A 36 -31.66 -8.37 17.81
N GLY A 37 -30.72 -7.41 17.82
CA GLY A 37 -30.97 -6.04 18.24
C GLY A 37 -29.77 -5.14 18.02
N GLY A 38 -29.99 -3.82 17.97
CA GLY A 38 -28.92 -2.83 17.78
C GLY A 38 -29.38 -1.61 17.00
N HIS A 39 -28.44 -1.01 16.29
CA HIS A 39 -28.60 0.24 15.52
C HIS A 39 -28.00 0.09 14.11
N LYS A 40 -28.12 1.16 13.30
CA LYS A 40 -27.65 1.21 11.91
C LYS A 40 -26.21 0.69 11.73
N ALA A 41 -25.28 1.06 12.61
CA ALA A 41 -23.87 0.73 12.47
C ALA A 41 -23.44 -0.57 13.18
N ALA A 42 -24.25 -1.09 14.11
CA ALA A 42 -23.84 -2.16 15.01
C ALA A 42 -25.04 -2.95 15.53
N ALA A 43 -24.94 -4.28 15.51
CA ALA A 43 -25.99 -5.15 16.05
C ALA A 43 -25.40 -6.39 16.72
N GLY A 44 -26.17 -6.96 17.66
CA GLY A 44 -25.93 -8.27 18.26
C GLY A 44 -27.00 -9.26 17.80
N MET A 45 -26.65 -10.53 17.70
CA MET A 45 -27.56 -11.61 17.28
C MET A 45 -27.25 -12.95 17.93
N SER A 46 -28.25 -13.82 17.95
CA SER A 46 -28.13 -15.25 18.26
C SER A 46 -28.79 -16.08 17.16
N VAL A 47 -28.13 -17.14 16.69
CA VAL A 47 -28.56 -17.93 15.53
C VAL A 47 -28.52 -19.43 15.88
N ASN A 48 -29.55 -20.17 15.47
CA ASN A 48 -29.59 -21.63 15.68
C ASN A 48 -28.52 -22.33 14.83
N LYS A 49 -27.94 -23.41 15.36
CA LYS A 49 -26.92 -24.19 14.64
C LYS A 49 -27.47 -24.77 13.32
N GLN A 50 -28.75 -25.11 13.28
CA GLN A 50 -29.39 -25.68 12.09
C GLN A 50 -29.72 -24.63 11.02
N THR A 51 -29.89 -23.36 11.40
CA THR A 51 -30.30 -22.29 10.47
C THR A 51 -29.15 -21.37 10.05
N VAL A 52 -27.96 -21.50 10.65
CA VAL A 52 -26.82 -20.60 10.39
C VAL A 52 -26.43 -20.50 8.92
N GLY A 53 -26.52 -21.61 8.16
CA GLY A 53 -26.28 -21.59 6.71
C GLY A 53 -27.30 -20.72 5.98
N LYS A 54 -28.60 -20.95 6.22
CA LYS A 54 -29.69 -20.15 5.62
C LYS A 54 -29.63 -18.68 6.03
N PHE A 55 -29.29 -18.41 7.30
CA PHE A 55 -29.05 -17.05 7.79
C PHE A 55 -27.96 -16.35 6.98
N ALA A 56 -26.82 -17.02 6.75
CA ALA A 56 -25.72 -16.46 5.98
C ALA A 56 -26.12 -16.21 4.52
N ASP A 57 -26.76 -17.19 3.88
CA ASP A 57 -27.18 -17.09 2.48
C ASP A 57 -28.18 -15.93 2.27
N GLU A 58 -29.23 -15.86 3.08
CA GLU A 58 -30.26 -14.82 2.95
C GLU A 58 -29.73 -13.44 3.36
N LEU A 59 -28.80 -13.36 4.32
CA LEU A 59 -28.18 -12.08 4.67
C LEU A 59 -27.29 -11.57 3.53
N CYS A 60 -26.48 -12.45 2.94
CA CYS A 60 -25.67 -12.11 1.77
C CYS A 60 -26.54 -11.67 0.60
N LYS A 61 -27.64 -12.39 0.34
CA LYS A 61 -28.62 -12.05 -0.70
C LYS A 61 -29.26 -10.69 -0.47
N TYR A 62 -29.78 -10.43 0.74
CA TYR A 62 -30.37 -9.15 1.08
C TYR A 62 -29.38 -7.99 0.85
N ILE A 63 -28.14 -8.17 1.30
CA ILE A 63 -27.09 -7.16 1.13
C ILE A 63 -26.82 -6.90 -0.36
N ALA A 64 -26.68 -7.95 -1.18
CA ALA A 64 -26.42 -7.83 -2.60
C ALA A 64 -27.59 -7.17 -3.38
N GLU A 65 -28.84 -7.40 -2.97
CA GLU A 65 -30.03 -6.84 -3.63
C GLU A 65 -30.28 -5.37 -3.26
N HIS A 66 -29.87 -4.93 -2.06
CA HIS A 66 -30.25 -3.61 -1.52
C HIS A 66 -29.11 -2.59 -1.51
N TYR A 67 -27.85 -3.03 -1.57
CA TYR A 67 -26.69 -2.15 -1.53
C TYR A 67 -25.82 -2.37 -2.76
N PRO A 68 -25.62 -1.34 -3.60
CA PRO A 68 -24.74 -1.47 -4.74
C PRO A 68 -23.27 -1.60 -4.26
N PRO A 69 -22.38 -2.28 -5.02
CA PRO A 69 -20.99 -2.53 -4.61
C PRO A 69 -20.23 -1.28 -4.16
N GLU A 70 -20.56 -0.13 -4.74
CA GLU A 70 -19.97 1.18 -4.43
C GLU A 70 -20.23 1.62 -2.98
N THR A 71 -21.24 1.06 -2.32
CA THR A 71 -21.53 1.31 -0.90
C THR A 71 -20.41 0.80 0.00
N PHE A 72 -19.71 -0.25 -0.43
CA PHE A 72 -18.64 -0.89 0.34
C PHE A 72 -17.27 -0.27 0.09
N LEU A 73 -17.21 0.72 -0.81
CA LEU A 73 -16.00 1.51 -1.05
C LEU A 73 -15.71 2.37 0.17
N PRO A 74 -14.48 2.34 0.72
CA PRO A 74 -14.07 3.25 1.77
C PRO A 74 -14.28 4.70 1.30
N ARG A 75 -15.06 5.46 2.06
CA ARG A 75 -15.25 6.90 1.83
C ARG A 75 -14.44 7.67 2.86
N VAL A 76 -13.71 8.67 2.37
CA VAL A 76 -13.05 9.64 3.24
C VAL A 76 -13.94 10.86 3.35
N HIS A 77 -14.43 11.11 4.57
CA HIS A 77 -15.22 12.28 4.89
C HIS A 77 -14.31 13.37 5.46
N TYR A 78 -14.45 14.58 4.94
CA TYR A 78 -13.85 15.80 5.47
C TYR A 78 -14.94 16.87 5.56
N ASP A 79 -14.83 17.74 6.57
CA ASP A 79 -15.74 18.85 6.82
C ASP A 79 -15.21 20.15 6.21
N ILE A 80 -13.88 20.26 6.05
CA ILE A 80 -13.21 21.48 5.64
C ILE A 80 -12.19 21.20 4.53
N ASP A 81 -12.36 21.85 3.38
CA ASP A 81 -11.34 21.95 2.31
C ASP A 81 -10.87 23.40 2.23
N THR A 82 -9.65 23.68 2.70
CA THR A 82 -9.09 25.02 2.76
C THR A 82 -7.60 25.03 2.42
N PRO A 83 -7.07 26.09 1.76
CA PRO A 83 -5.64 26.19 1.48
C PRO A 83 -4.79 26.13 2.75
N LEU A 84 -3.60 25.50 2.65
CA LEU A 84 -2.65 25.37 3.77
C LEU A 84 -2.29 26.70 4.43
N ALA A 85 -2.25 27.79 3.66
CA ALA A 85 -1.96 29.13 4.15
C ALA A 85 -3.00 29.67 5.15
N ARG A 86 -4.21 29.10 5.19
CA ARG A 86 -5.27 29.46 6.15
C ARG A 86 -5.24 28.64 7.43
N LEU A 87 -4.42 27.59 7.50
CA LEU A 87 -4.27 26.76 8.69
C LEU A 87 -3.30 27.44 9.66
N ASP A 88 -3.79 28.44 10.39
CA ASP A 88 -3.04 29.19 11.40
C ASP A 88 -3.69 29.09 12.80
N LYS A 89 -3.05 29.68 13.81
CA LYS A 89 -3.58 29.65 15.20
C LYS A 89 -4.99 30.23 15.32
N SER A 90 -5.33 31.26 14.55
CA SER A 90 -6.65 31.88 14.62
C SER A 90 -7.73 30.96 14.07
N PHE A 91 -7.42 30.25 12.98
CA PHE A 91 -8.30 29.24 12.42
C PHE A 91 -8.60 28.12 13.42
N PHE A 92 -7.58 27.58 14.09
CA PHE A 92 -7.78 26.51 15.07
C PHE A 92 -8.48 26.99 16.35
N ALA A 93 -8.21 28.21 16.81
CA ALA A 93 -8.95 28.79 17.93
C ALA A 93 -10.45 28.95 17.64
N GLN A 94 -10.83 29.23 16.38
CA GLN A 94 -12.24 29.25 15.97
C GLN A 94 -12.85 27.84 15.95
N LEU A 95 -12.08 26.82 15.56
CA LEU A 95 -12.55 25.43 15.62
C LEU A 95 -12.79 24.99 17.07
N GLU A 96 -11.91 25.33 18.00
CA GLU A 96 -12.09 25.03 19.44
C GLU A 96 -13.40 25.57 20.02
N MET A 97 -13.97 26.65 19.45
CA MET A 97 -15.28 27.16 19.87
C MET A 97 -16.45 26.20 19.59
N LEU A 98 -16.24 25.17 18.78
CA LEU A 98 -17.23 24.11 18.50
C LEU A 98 -17.26 23.03 19.59
N GLU A 99 -16.38 23.09 20.57
CA GLU A 99 -16.40 22.18 21.71
C GLU A 99 -17.68 22.33 22.55
N PRO A 100 -18.12 21.24 23.23
CA PRO A 100 -17.44 19.96 23.39
C PRO A 100 -17.61 19.02 22.20
N TYR A 101 -16.51 18.35 21.83
CA TYR A 101 -16.55 17.27 20.84
C TYR A 101 -17.01 15.95 21.46
N GLY A 102 -17.68 15.12 20.66
CA GLY A 102 -18.17 13.82 21.08
C GLY A 102 -19.08 13.16 20.05
N GLU A 103 -19.84 12.17 20.50
CA GLU A 103 -20.86 11.52 19.67
C GLU A 103 -21.95 12.55 19.30
N GLY A 104 -22.13 12.80 18.00
CA GLY A 104 -23.04 13.82 17.47
C GLY A 104 -22.41 15.19 17.18
N ASN A 105 -21.20 15.45 17.67
CA ASN A 105 -20.38 16.62 17.34
C ASN A 105 -18.90 16.21 17.25
N PRO A 106 -18.50 15.44 16.22
CA PRO A 106 -17.12 14.99 16.09
C PRO A 106 -16.17 16.17 15.86
N VAL A 107 -14.89 15.97 16.15
CA VAL A 107 -13.85 16.94 15.77
C VAL A 107 -13.90 17.16 14.25
N PRO A 108 -13.96 18.41 13.76
CA PRO A 108 -13.99 18.69 12.33
C PRO A 108 -12.76 18.12 11.62
N ARG A 109 -13.00 17.36 10.55
CA ARG A 109 -11.96 16.79 9.70
C ARG A 109 -11.56 17.75 8.61
N ILE A 110 -10.27 17.99 8.51
CA ILE A 110 -9.67 18.92 7.55
C ILE A 110 -9.00 18.10 6.45
N LYS A 111 -9.31 18.43 5.20
CA LYS A 111 -8.58 17.92 4.05
C LYS A 111 -7.27 18.69 3.88
N VAL A 112 -6.18 17.95 3.81
CA VAL A 112 -4.82 18.47 3.57
C VAL A 112 -4.31 17.87 2.27
N GLY A 113 -4.23 18.68 1.22
CA GLY A 113 -3.66 18.30 -0.07
C GLY A 113 -2.13 18.31 -0.07
N THR A 114 -1.53 17.63 -1.04
CA THR A 114 -0.07 17.40 -1.11
C THR A 114 0.77 18.50 -1.70
N GLN A 115 0.16 19.46 -2.40
CA GLN A 115 0.92 20.46 -3.12
C GLN A 115 1.69 21.35 -2.13
N GLY A 116 3.02 21.17 -2.08
CA GLY A 116 3.92 21.92 -1.20
C GLY A 116 4.20 21.27 0.16
N VAL A 117 3.67 20.06 0.44
CA VAL A 117 3.96 19.33 1.67
C VAL A 117 5.06 18.32 1.42
N LYS A 118 6.21 18.48 2.09
CA LYS A 118 7.30 17.50 2.05
C LYS A 118 7.19 16.57 3.26
N LEU A 119 6.56 15.41 3.07
CA LEU A 119 6.58 14.36 4.08
C LEU A 119 7.99 13.80 4.24
N THR A 120 8.31 13.46 5.48
CA THR A 120 9.55 12.82 5.88
C THR A 120 9.25 11.66 6.82
N SER A 121 9.91 10.53 6.58
CA SER A 121 9.77 9.35 7.44
C SER A 121 10.42 9.60 8.81
N PHE A 122 9.81 9.06 9.86
CA PHE A 122 10.40 8.95 11.18
C PHE A 122 9.99 7.63 11.83
N GLY A 123 10.87 7.08 12.67
CA GLY A 123 10.68 5.71 13.14
C GLY A 123 10.71 4.72 11.97
N THR A 124 9.94 3.63 12.07
CA THR A 124 9.92 2.56 11.06
C THR A 124 8.83 2.73 10.02
N ASP A 125 7.69 3.33 10.37
CA ASP A 125 6.51 3.34 9.49
C ASP A 125 5.63 4.60 9.66
N HIS A 126 6.22 5.74 10.02
CA HIS A 126 5.48 6.97 10.27
C HIS A 126 6.04 8.11 9.44
N VAL A 127 5.19 9.07 9.10
CA VAL A 127 5.59 10.24 8.32
C VAL A 127 5.09 11.51 8.97
N LYS A 128 5.87 12.57 8.83
CA LYS A 128 5.50 13.90 9.29
C LYS A 128 5.90 14.97 8.30
N ALA A 129 5.20 16.09 8.35
CA ALA A 129 5.58 17.32 7.67
C ALA A 129 5.31 18.52 8.55
N ARG A 130 6.22 19.48 8.54
CA ARG A 130 6.00 20.81 9.12
C ARG A 130 5.35 21.68 8.06
N LEU A 131 4.10 22.10 8.26
CA LEU A 131 3.41 23.00 7.33
C LEU A 131 3.76 24.46 7.62
N SER A 132 3.89 24.82 8.90
CA SER A 132 4.27 26.15 9.36
C SER A 132 4.97 26.08 10.71
N ASN A 133 5.35 27.24 11.26
CA ASN A 133 5.85 27.30 12.62
C ASN A 133 4.84 26.79 13.66
N ASP A 134 3.55 26.76 13.39
CA ASP A 134 2.57 26.38 14.40
C ASP A 134 1.72 25.18 14.00
N VAL A 135 2.00 24.58 12.84
CA VAL A 135 1.24 23.43 12.33
C VAL A 135 2.17 22.33 11.83
N GLU A 136 1.92 21.12 12.32
CA GLU A 136 2.58 19.88 11.91
C GLU A 136 1.52 18.85 11.48
N VAL A 137 1.81 18.05 10.46
CA VAL A 137 1.03 16.87 10.09
C VAL A 137 1.79 15.63 10.54
N VAL A 138 1.08 14.66 11.13
CA VAL A 138 1.61 13.35 11.48
C VAL A 138 0.68 12.26 10.98
N ALA A 139 1.24 11.28 10.27
CA ALA A 139 0.53 10.07 9.86
C ALA A 139 1.30 8.83 10.32
N PHE A 140 0.64 8.01 11.15
CA PHE A 140 1.16 6.72 11.59
C PHE A 140 0.84 5.64 10.56
N GLY A 141 1.64 4.57 10.52
CA GLY A 141 1.49 3.46 9.54
C GLY A 141 1.51 3.89 8.07
N SER A 142 2.19 4.99 7.74
CA SER A 142 1.98 5.73 6.48
C SER A 142 3.28 6.06 5.73
N SER A 143 4.34 5.25 5.92
CA SER A 143 5.61 5.43 5.20
C SER A 143 5.46 5.39 3.68
N TYR A 144 4.50 4.61 3.17
CA TYR A 144 4.16 4.51 1.76
C TYR A 144 3.77 5.86 1.10
N LEU A 145 3.40 6.87 1.88
CA LEU A 145 3.12 8.22 1.35
C LEU A 145 4.40 8.94 0.89
N VAL A 146 5.57 8.58 1.43
CA VAL A 146 6.86 9.06 0.93
C VAL A 146 7.17 8.42 -0.43
N ASP A 147 6.79 7.16 -0.64
CA ASP A 147 6.88 6.51 -1.95
C ASP A 147 5.95 7.18 -2.94
N ALA A 148 4.68 7.41 -2.57
CA ALA A 148 3.72 8.14 -3.41
C ALA A 148 4.26 9.52 -3.80
N GLN A 149 4.80 10.29 -2.85
CA GLN A 149 5.43 11.59 -3.09
C GLN A 149 6.64 11.48 -4.04
N SER A 150 7.51 10.49 -3.84
CA SER A 150 8.71 10.28 -4.68
C SER A 150 8.34 9.84 -6.09
N MET A 151 7.24 9.10 -6.22
CA MET A 151 6.63 8.70 -7.48
C MET A 151 5.76 9.81 -8.09
N GLY A 152 5.70 11.00 -7.50
CA GLY A 152 4.89 12.10 -8.01
C GLY A 152 3.39 11.84 -8.01
N VAL A 153 2.89 10.82 -7.29
CA VAL A 153 1.46 10.49 -7.23
C VAL A 153 0.79 11.44 -6.23
N PRO A 154 -0.29 12.16 -6.60
CA PRO A 154 -0.98 13.05 -5.69
C PRO A 154 -1.69 12.24 -4.62
N TYR A 155 -1.87 12.80 -3.43
CA TYR A 155 -2.68 12.22 -2.38
C TYR A 155 -3.41 13.33 -1.63
N ASP A 156 -4.47 12.95 -0.93
CA ASP A 156 -5.20 13.81 -0.01
C ASP A 156 -5.19 13.13 1.37
N LEU A 157 -4.99 13.94 2.41
CA LEU A 157 -5.04 13.49 3.79
C LEU A 157 -6.31 14.04 4.45
N GLY A 158 -7.07 13.18 5.12
CA GLY A 158 -8.05 13.61 6.12
C GLY A 158 -7.36 13.68 7.48
N CYS A 159 -7.40 14.85 8.11
CA CYS A 159 -6.72 15.10 9.37
C CYS A 159 -7.66 15.67 10.44
N GLU A 160 -7.44 15.27 11.69
CA GLU A 160 -8.10 15.84 12.86
C GLU A 160 -7.09 16.72 13.64
N PRO A 161 -7.43 17.99 13.97
CA PRO A 161 -6.55 18.86 14.72
C PRO A 161 -6.45 18.45 16.20
N GLN A 162 -5.23 18.52 16.74
CA GLN A 162 -4.93 18.28 18.15
C GLN A 162 -3.94 19.31 18.68
N ASN A 163 -4.28 19.94 19.80
CA ASN A 163 -3.35 20.84 20.49
C ASN A 163 -2.21 20.06 21.14
N ARG A 164 -0.99 20.56 20.96
CA ARG A 164 0.24 19.99 21.53
C ARG A 164 1.03 21.06 22.25
N VAL A 165 1.54 20.69 23.43
CA VAL A 165 2.50 21.48 24.19
C VAL A 165 3.78 20.65 24.34
N PHE A 166 4.88 21.12 23.76
CA PHE A 166 6.17 20.44 23.86
C PHE A 166 7.29 21.48 23.96
N ASN A 167 8.23 21.29 24.90
CA ASN A 167 9.31 22.25 25.18
C ASN A 167 8.81 23.71 25.31
N ASN A 168 7.72 23.92 26.07
CA ASN A 168 7.07 25.22 26.24
C ASN A 168 6.61 25.91 24.94
N ARG A 169 6.46 25.15 23.85
CA ARG A 169 5.86 25.61 22.60
C ARG A 169 4.52 24.95 22.40
N GLU A 170 3.52 25.79 22.14
CA GLU A 170 2.19 25.37 21.72
C GLU A 170 2.11 25.36 20.20
N TYR A 171 1.58 24.28 19.64
CA TYR A 171 1.35 24.11 18.22
C TYR A 171 0.19 23.14 17.97
N VAL A 172 -0.37 23.19 16.77
CA VAL A 172 -1.41 22.27 16.34
C VAL A 172 -0.79 21.12 15.56
N GLN A 173 -1.14 19.90 15.94
CA GLN A 173 -0.83 18.69 15.22
C GLN A 173 -2.07 18.21 14.49
N LEU A 174 -2.00 18.17 13.17
CA LEU A 174 -2.96 17.52 12.30
C LEU A 174 -2.66 16.02 12.28
N LEU A 175 -3.45 15.23 13.01
CA LEU A 175 -3.32 13.78 13.03
C LEU A 175 -4.07 13.19 11.83
N THR A 176 -3.36 12.54 10.93
CA THR A 176 -3.96 11.89 9.76
C THR A 176 -4.80 10.69 10.19
N CYS A 177 -6.10 10.72 9.86
CA CYS A 177 -7.04 9.62 10.07
C CYS A 177 -7.32 8.84 8.78
N SER A 178 -7.04 9.43 7.62
CA SER A 178 -7.20 8.77 6.31
C SER A 178 -6.28 9.38 5.26
N ALA A 179 -5.94 8.58 4.25
CA ALA A 179 -5.15 9.03 3.11
C ALA A 179 -5.70 8.38 1.83
N VAL A 180 -5.98 9.19 0.82
CA VAL A 180 -6.42 8.77 -0.51
C VAL A 180 -5.32 9.11 -1.48
N VAL A 181 -4.85 8.12 -2.24
CA VAL A 181 -3.88 8.34 -3.31
C VAL A 181 -4.66 8.49 -4.61
N ALA A 182 -4.41 9.57 -5.35
CA ALA A 182 -5.08 9.82 -6.61
C ALA A 182 -4.47 8.96 -7.73
N GLY A 183 -5.22 8.84 -8.83
CA GLY A 183 -4.79 8.12 -10.03
C GLY A 183 -3.45 8.61 -10.61
N VAL A 184 -2.91 7.83 -11.55
CA VAL A 184 -1.51 7.90 -11.99
C VAL A 184 -1.12 9.08 -12.89
N ASP A 185 -1.96 10.10 -13.01
CA ASP A 185 -1.78 11.15 -14.03
C ASP A 185 -0.43 11.89 -13.89
N THR A 186 0.12 11.95 -12.68
CA THR A 186 1.44 12.53 -12.40
C THR A 186 2.49 11.51 -11.96
N LEU A 187 2.21 10.20 -12.13
CA LEU A 187 3.11 9.11 -11.80
C LEU A 187 4.45 9.28 -12.54
N ARG A 188 5.53 9.24 -11.76
CA ARG A 188 6.92 9.23 -12.17
C ARG A 188 7.57 8.03 -11.54
N ASP A 189 8.44 7.39 -12.30
CA ASP A 189 9.29 6.35 -11.74
C ASP A 189 10.26 6.96 -10.73
N SER A 190 10.38 6.31 -9.58
CA SER A 190 11.28 6.72 -8.51
C SER A 190 12.31 5.62 -8.24
N ALA A 191 13.48 6.01 -7.75
CA ALA A 191 14.51 5.04 -7.42
C ALA A 191 14.05 4.01 -6.35
N PRO A 192 13.31 4.38 -5.29
CA PRO A 192 12.71 3.40 -4.37
C PRO A 192 11.77 2.40 -5.04
N ALA A 193 10.94 2.84 -5.99
CA ALA A 193 10.05 1.94 -6.72
C ALA A 193 10.81 0.92 -7.57
N PHE A 194 11.89 1.36 -8.22
CA PHE A 194 12.82 0.46 -8.91
C PHE A 194 13.49 -0.52 -7.94
N GLY A 195 13.93 -0.05 -6.76
CA GLY A 195 14.48 -0.89 -5.70
C GLY A 195 13.50 -1.99 -5.25
N ASN A 196 12.23 -1.65 -5.03
CA ASN A 196 11.17 -2.60 -4.68
C ASN A 196 10.95 -3.67 -5.75
N TYR A 197 11.05 -3.30 -7.03
CA TYR A 197 11.01 -4.26 -8.13
C TYR A 197 12.22 -5.20 -8.13
N LEU A 198 13.44 -4.66 -7.95
CA LEU A 198 14.67 -5.48 -7.86
C LEU A 198 14.63 -6.46 -6.69
N LYS A 199 14.02 -6.07 -5.55
CA LYS A 199 13.85 -6.92 -4.37
C LYS A 199 13.16 -8.25 -4.68
N THR A 200 12.34 -8.32 -5.74
CA THR A 200 11.69 -9.58 -6.17
C THR A 200 12.70 -10.65 -6.57
N ILE A 201 13.93 -10.30 -6.96
CA ILE A 201 15.01 -11.25 -7.30
C ILE A 201 15.49 -12.03 -6.07
N LEU A 202 15.42 -11.42 -4.88
CA LEU A 202 15.94 -12.02 -3.64
C LEU A 202 15.20 -13.30 -3.23
N TYR A 203 14.03 -13.54 -3.81
CA TYR A 203 13.23 -14.73 -3.57
C TYR A 203 13.72 -15.85 -4.50
N PRO A 204 14.32 -16.93 -3.97
CA PRO A 204 14.89 -17.99 -4.79
C PRO A 204 13.82 -18.63 -5.69
N PRO A 205 14.11 -18.91 -6.98
CA PRO A 205 13.15 -19.52 -7.89
C PRO A 205 12.53 -20.78 -7.29
N GLN A 206 11.21 -20.85 -7.33
CA GLN A 206 10.40 -21.97 -6.85
C GLN A 206 9.30 -22.27 -7.86
N GLU A 207 8.78 -23.50 -7.80
CA GLU A 207 7.62 -23.91 -8.58
C GLU A 207 6.35 -23.36 -7.92
N VAL A 208 5.49 -22.73 -8.71
CA VAL A 208 4.26 -22.09 -8.25
C VAL A 208 3.22 -22.13 -9.37
N GLY A 209 1.98 -22.43 -9.00
CA GLY A 209 0.86 -22.41 -9.94
C GLY A 209 0.62 -20.99 -10.43
N ILE A 210 0.87 -20.75 -11.72
CA ILE A 210 0.66 -19.46 -12.37
C ILE A 210 -0.13 -19.64 -13.66
N ARG A 211 -1.00 -18.68 -13.95
CA ARG A 211 -1.64 -18.55 -15.25
C ARG A 211 -0.94 -17.46 -16.06
N ARG A 212 -0.60 -17.78 -17.30
CA ARG A 212 -0.10 -16.78 -18.27
C ARG A 212 -1.28 -16.21 -19.05
N SER A 213 -1.30 -14.90 -19.25
CA SER A 213 -2.40 -14.20 -19.91
C SER A 213 -1.96 -12.89 -20.58
N THR A 214 -2.94 -12.12 -21.07
CA THR A 214 -2.78 -10.75 -21.61
C THR A 214 -3.72 -9.78 -20.89
N LEU A 215 -3.42 -8.47 -20.94
CA LEU A 215 -4.27 -7.43 -20.33
C LEU A 215 -5.69 -7.48 -20.88
N GLU A 216 -5.84 -7.64 -22.19
CA GLU A 216 -7.13 -7.63 -22.88
C GLU A 216 -8.04 -8.73 -22.37
N ARG A 217 -7.48 -9.93 -22.10
CA ARG A 217 -8.23 -11.06 -21.56
C ARG A 217 -8.66 -10.81 -20.11
N GLU A 218 -7.73 -10.38 -19.26
CA GLU A 218 -8.07 -10.13 -17.84
C GLU A 218 -9.09 -8.99 -17.68
N ILE A 219 -9.04 -8.00 -18.56
CA ILE A 219 -9.99 -6.88 -18.56
C ILE A 219 -11.34 -7.29 -19.18
N ALA A 220 -11.37 -8.15 -20.20
CA ALA A 220 -12.60 -8.61 -20.83
C ALA A 220 -13.55 -9.29 -19.82
N ASP A 221 -13.00 -10.06 -18.89
CA ASP A 221 -13.78 -10.80 -17.88
C ASP A 221 -14.05 -9.97 -16.60
N LEU A 222 -13.44 -8.79 -16.47
CA LEU A 222 -13.56 -7.94 -15.28
C LEU A 222 -15.01 -7.43 -15.09
N GLN A 223 -15.54 -7.63 -13.88
CA GLN A 223 -16.82 -7.13 -13.35
C GLN A 223 -16.56 -6.26 -12.12
N VAL A 224 -17.54 -5.48 -11.66
CA VAL A 224 -17.40 -4.53 -10.53
C VAL A 224 -16.84 -5.20 -9.27
N ASP A 225 -17.26 -6.41 -8.98
CA ASP A 225 -16.95 -7.17 -7.76
C ASP A 225 -16.01 -8.36 -8.00
N SER A 226 -15.31 -8.39 -9.14
CA SER A 226 -14.39 -9.48 -9.43
C SER A 226 -13.31 -9.62 -8.36
N GLY A 227 -12.95 -8.57 -7.63
CA GLY A 227 -11.99 -8.61 -6.53
C GLY A 227 -10.54 -8.79 -6.99
N VAL A 228 -10.25 -8.38 -8.22
CA VAL A 228 -8.95 -8.53 -8.87
C VAL A 228 -7.99 -7.44 -8.39
N LEU A 229 -6.83 -7.85 -7.89
CA LEU A 229 -5.74 -6.92 -7.59
C LEU A 229 -4.75 -6.90 -8.76
N PHE A 230 -4.67 -5.76 -9.43
CA PHE A 230 -3.62 -5.49 -10.40
C PHE A 230 -2.36 -5.00 -9.68
N VAL A 231 -1.20 -5.50 -10.09
CA VAL A 231 0.10 -5.12 -9.55
C VAL A 231 0.96 -4.56 -10.68
N ALA A 232 1.36 -3.30 -10.57
CA ALA A 232 2.34 -2.68 -11.46
C ALA A 232 3.51 -2.14 -10.64
N TYR A 233 4.72 -2.25 -11.15
CA TYR A 233 5.92 -1.81 -10.44
C TYR A 233 6.43 -0.44 -10.91
N GLY A 234 6.09 -0.04 -12.15
CA GLY A 234 6.49 1.23 -12.74
C GLY A 234 5.38 1.88 -13.55
N LYS A 235 5.65 3.08 -14.04
CA LYS A 235 4.70 3.89 -14.80
C LYS A 235 4.19 3.19 -16.05
N GLU A 236 5.08 2.58 -16.82
CA GLU A 236 4.71 1.91 -18.08
C GLU A 236 3.70 0.78 -17.88
N GLY A 237 3.86 -0.01 -16.80
CA GLY A 237 2.90 -1.05 -16.44
C GLY A 237 1.52 -0.48 -16.13
N ALA A 238 1.49 0.56 -15.28
CA ALA A 238 0.26 1.25 -14.92
C ALA A 238 -0.44 1.87 -16.14
N ASP A 239 0.30 2.61 -16.97
CA ASP A 239 -0.22 3.24 -18.19
C ASP A 239 -0.85 2.22 -19.14
N ARG A 240 -0.23 1.04 -19.32
CA ARG A 240 -0.79 -0.02 -20.15
C ARG A 240 -2.11 -0.56 -19.59
N LEU A 241 -2.19 -0.78 -18.29
CA LEU A 241 -3.43 -1.22 -17.65
C LEU A 241 -4.54 -0.18 -17.87
N PHE A 242 -4.25 1.10 -17.64
CA PHE A 242 -5.26 2.15 -17.82
C PHE A 242 -5.69 2.30 -19.27
N ALA A 243 -4.75 2.33 -20.22
CA ALA A 243 -5.07 2.40 -21.63
C ALA A 243 -5.95 1.22 -22.07
N ALA A 244 -5.68 0.01 -21.59
CA ALA A 244 -6.48 -1.16 -21.89
C ALA A 244 -7.88 -1.10 -21.22
N LEU A 245 -7.97 -0.59 -19.99
CA LEU A 245 -9.25 -0.35 -19.31
C LEU A 245 -10.09 0.71 -20.02
N ASP A 246 -9.47 1.81 -20.46
CA ASP A 246 -10.12 2.89 -21.21
C ASP A 246 -10.62 2.39 -22.57
N GLN A 247 -9.78 1.64 -23.29
CA GLN A 247 -10.15 1.03 -24.57
C GLN A 247 -11.33 0.05 -24.43
N ALA A 248 -11.41 -0.67 -23.31
CA ALA A 248 -12.52 -1.56 -23.00
C ALA A 248 -13.75 -0.84 -22.42
N GLY A 249 -13.69 0.47 -22.17
CA GLY A 249 -14.75 1.23 -21.49
C GLY A 249 -14.94 0.83 -20.02
N LYS A 250 -13.95 0.18 -19.41
CA LYS A 250 -13.99 -0.45 -18.08
C LYS A 250 -13.18 0.28 -17.03
N ARG A 251 -12.70 1.50 -17.31
CA ARG A 251 -11.94 2.33 -16.35
C ARG A 251 -12.63 2.51 -15.00
N HIS A 252 -13.96 2.62 -15.03
CA HIS A 252 -14.81 2.75 -13.86
C HIS A 252 -14.87 1.50 -12.95
N LEU A 253 -14.44 0.33 -13.46
CA LEU A 253 -14.38 -0.91 -12.66
C LEU A 253 -13.16 -0.96 -11.74
N LEU A 254 -12.17 -0.09 -11.95
CA LEU A 254 -11.05 0.06 -11.04
C LEU A 254 -11.44 1.02 -9.91
N SER A 255 -11.66 0.45 -8.74
CA SER A 255 -12.23 1.14 -7.59
C SER A 255 -11.23 1.90 -6.74
N ASP A 256 -9.94 1.54 -6.80
CA ASP A 256 -8.88 2.17 -5.99
C ASP A 256 -7.50 2.02 -6.65
N VAL A 257 -6.61 2.98 -6.38
CA VAL A 257 -5.19 2.97 -6.75
C VAL A 257 -4.37 3.32 -5.52
N THR A 258 -3.51 2.41 -5.08
CA THR A 258 -2.62 2.64 -3.93
C THR A 258 -1.15 2.51 -4.32
N VAL A 259 -0.27 3.04 -3.47
CA VAL A 259 1.19 2.91 -3.59
C VAL A 259 1.71 2.18 -2.35
N GLY A 260 2.59 1.19 -2.55
CA GLY A 260 3.31 0.48 -1.50
C GLY A 260 2.45 -0.52 -0.69
N ARG A 261 1.22 -0.15 -0.34
CA ARG A 261 0.30 -0.99 0.42
C ARG A 261 -0.86 -1.49 -0.43
N THR A 262 -1.45 -2.58 0.01
CA THR A 262 -2.69 -3.11 -0.56
C THR A 262 -3.86 -2.17 -0.24
N PRO A 263 -4.75 -1.91 -1.21
CA PRO A 263 -6.04 -1.30 -0.94
C PRO A 263 -6.81 -2.11 0.10
N ALA A 264 -7.47 -1.44 1.06
CA ALA A 264 -8.40 -2.11 1.98
C ALA A 264 -9.71 -2.55 1.29
N ASN A 265 -9.99 -1.93 0.15
CA ASN A 265 -11.19 -2.14 -0.64
C ASN A 265 -11.17 -3.51 -1.34
N PRO A 266 -12.18 -4.38 -1.15
CA PRO A 266 -12.22 -5.72 -1.73
C PRO A 266 -12.50 -5.74 -3.24
N LEU A 267 -12.98 -4.66 -3.84
CA LEU A 267 -13.24 -4.57 -5.29
C LEU A 267 -11.93 -4.48 -6.10
N ASN A 268 -12.05 -4.41 -7.43
CA ASN A 268 -10.87 -4.38 -8.30
C ASN A 268 -10.04 -3.14 -8.05
N SER A 269 -8.74 -3.32 -7.93
CA SER A 269 -7.86 -2.24 -7.53
C SER A 269 -6.46 -2.42 -8.08
N LEU A 270 -5.68 -1.33 -8.11
CA LEU A 270 -4.30 -1.33 -8.54
C LEU A 270 -3.40 -0.98 -7.36
N VAL A 271 -2.38 -1.80 -7.13
CA VAL A 271 -1.25 -1.43 -6.26
C VAL A 271 -0.02 -1.13 -7.11
N LEU A 272 0.57 0.04 -6.88
CA LEU A 272 1.81 0.50 -7.49
C LEU A 272 2.98 0.23 -6.56
N SER A 273 4.04 -0.37 -7.10
CA SER A 273 5.30 -0.65 -6.39
C SER A 273 5.05 -1.23 -4.98
N PRO A 274 4.40 -2.41 -4.86
CA PRO A 274 4.05 -2.97 -3.56
C PRO A 274 5.30 -3.24 -2.70
N THR A 275 5.21 -2.89 -1.42
CA THR A 275 6.25 -3.15 -0.40
C THR A 275 5.83 -4.25 0.57
N SER A 276 4.55 -4.62 0.59
CA SER A 276 3.95 -5.68 1.38
C SER A 276 2.84 -6.40 0.60
N VAL A 277 2.42 -7.57 1.10
CA VAL A 277 1.32 -8.38 0.53
C VAL A 277 0.16 -8.53 1.51
N GLU A 278 0.12 -7.70 2.56
CA GLU A 278 -0.95 -7.76 3.55
C GLU A 278 -2.31 -7.49 2.90
N GLY A 279 -3.29 -8.36 3.13
CA GLY A 279 -4.63 -8.23 2.54
C GLY A 279 -4.77 -8.83 1.14
N TRP A 280 -3.69 -9.36 0.54
CA TRP A 280 -3.75 -10.03 -0.76
C TRP A 280 -4.53 -11.35 -0.68
N GLN A 281 -4.61 -11.97 0.50
CA GLN A 281 -5.36 -13.21 0.76
C GLN A 281 -6.88 -13.06 0.56
N TYR A 282 -7.39 -11.84 0.55
CA TYR A 282 -8.81 -11.53 0.33
C TYR A 282 -9.15 -11.28 -1.14
N ARG A 283 -8.16 -11.42 -2.03
CA ARG A 283 -8.32 -11.21 -3.47
C ARG A 283 -8.67 -12.52 -4.16
N SER A 284 -9.57 -12.46 -5.12
CA SER A 284 -9.93 -13.60 -5.97
C SER A 284 -8.82 -13.93 -6.99
N GLY A 285 -8.10 -12.90 -7.45
CA GLY A 285 -7.04 -13.00 -8.42
C GLY A 285 -6.05 -11.84 -8.28
N ILE A 286 -4.78 -12.13 -8.57
CA ILE A 286 -3.69 -11.17 -8.53
C ILE A 286 -3.02 -11.17 -9.90
N VAL A 287 -3.17 -10.06 -10.62
CA VAL A 287 -2.66 -9.88 -11.97
C VAL A 287 -1.41 -9.02 -11.92
N PHE A 288 -0.25 -9.64 -12.11
CA PHE A 288 1.02 -8.95 -12.27
C PHE A 288 1.12 -8.39 -13.68
N VAL A 289 0.82 -7.09 -13.81
CA VAL A 289 0.91 -6.34 -15.06
C VAL A 289 2.36 -6.29 -15.55
N ASP A 290 3.28 -6.15 -14.60
CA ASP A 290 4.71 -6.35 -14.81
C ASP A 290 5.13 -7.64 -14.10
N ALA A 291 5.73 -8.56 -14.85
CA ALA A 291 6.25 -9.82 -14.34
C ALA A 291 7.34 -9.55 -13.29
N PRO A 292 7.24 -10.14 -12.09
CA PRO A 292 8.34 -10.09 -11.14
C PRO A 292 9.57 -10.81 -11.70
N LEU A 293 10.74 -10.42 -11.22
CA LEU A 293 12.01 -10.89 -11.76
C LEU A 293 12.38 -12.31 -11.33
N SER A 294 11.63 -12.91 -10.39
CA SER A 294 11.79 -14.29 -9.95
C SER A 294 10.44 -14.95 -9.66
N THR A 295 10.29 -16.22 -10.05
CA THR A 295 9.12 -17.04 -9.65
C THR A 295 9.09 -17.33 -8.16
N GLY A 296 10.22 -17.20 -7.46
CA GLY A 296 10.28 -17.30 -6.01
C GLY A 296 9.41 -16.26 -5.31
N TYR A 297 9.32 -15.05 -5.87
CA TYR A 297 8.46 -14.01 -5.32
C TYR A 297 6.99 -14.40 -5.44
N LEU A 298 6.60 -14.99 -6.57
CA LEU A 298 5.24 -15.50 -6.79
C LEU A 298 4.91 -16.66 -5.84
N ALA A 299 5.85 -17.58 -5.61
CA ALA A 299 5.69 -18.66 -4.63
C ALA A 299 5.52 -18.10 -3.21
N TRP A 300 6.29 -17.07 -2.85
CA TRP A 300 6.16 -16.39 -1.56
C TRP A 300 4.82 -15.65 -1.43
N VAL A 301 4.35 -14.98 -2.48
CA VAL A 301 2.99 -14.41 -2.53
C VAL A 301 1.95 -15.51 -2.30
N GLY A 302 2.04 -16.63 -3.03
CA GLY A 302 1.11 -17.76 -2.89
C GLY A 302 1.12 -18.44 -1.52
N SER A 303 2.19 -18.31 -0.72
CA SER A 303 2.21 -18.82 0.66
C SER A 303 1.62 -17.85 1.69
N HIS A 304 1.54 -16.56 1.39
CA HIS A 304 0.96 -15.52 2.26
C HIS A 304 -0.45 -15.09 1.84
N ALA A 305 -0.81 -15.38 0.60
CA ALA A 305 -2.13 -15.26 0.04
C ALA A 305 -2.43 -16.57 -0.70
N PRO A 306 -2.99 -17.61 -0.01
CA PRO A 306 -3.12 -18.96 -0.58
C PRO A 306 -4.33 -19.17 -1.50
N ASN A 307 -5.32 -18.28 -1.47
CA ASN A 307 -6.54 -18.39 -2.25
C ASN A 307 -6.66 -17.54 -3.55
N PRO A 308 -5.69 -16.71 -4.00
CA PRO A 308 -5.81 -15.99 -5.25
C PRO A 308 -5.30 -16.80 -6.44
N GLU A 309 -5.97 -16.69 -7.58
CA GLU A 309 -5.38 -17.06 -8.85
C GLU A 309 -4.23 -16.10 -9.19
N LEU A 310 -3.00 -16.61 -9.35
CA LEU A 310 -1.84 -15.81 -9.74
C LEU A 310 -1.71 -15.73 -11.25
N VAL A 311 -1.87 -14.52 -11.80
CA VAL A 311 -1.78 -14.26 -13.25
C VAL A 311 -0.57 -13.40 -13.53
N VAL A 312 0.26 -13.79 -14.50
CA VAL A 312 1.47 -13.04 -14.85
C VAL A 312 1.48 -12.72 -16.34
N LEU A 313 1.54 -11.43 -16.64
CA LEU A 313 1.65 -10.90 -17.99
C LEU A 313 3.11 -10.95 -18.49
N PRO A 314 3.37 -10.94 -19.81
CA PRO A 314 4.71 -11.20 -20.34
C PRO A 314 5.70 -10.02 -20.23
N SER A 315 5.26 -8.85 -19.76
CA SER A 315 6.10 -7.66 -19.76
C SER A 315 6.88 -7.47 -18.45
N TYR A 316 8.02 -6.79 -18.51
CA TYR A 316 8.84 -6.43 -17.35
C TYR A 316 8.83 -4.91 -17.17
N ALA A 317 8.81 -4.45 -15.93
CA ALA A 317 9.03 -3.05 -15.62
C ALA A 317 10.51 -2.68 -15.79
N TYR A 318 10.78 -1.39 -16.03
CA TYR A 318 12.11 -0.78 -15.91
C TYR A 318 13.18 -1.34 -16.87
N ALA A 319 12.80 -1.82 -18.05
CA ALA A 319 13.73 -2.40 -19.03
C ALA A 319 14.88 -1.44 -19.39
N THR A 320 14.58 -0.17 -19.67
CA THR A 320 15.60 0.85 -20.00
C THR A 320 16.55 1.13 -18.84
N GLN A 321 16.04 1.18 -17.61
CA GLN A 321 16.87 1.41 -16.43
C GLN A 321 17.80 0.22 -16.18
N ILE A 322 17.28 -1.01 -16.30
CA ILE A 322 18.08 -2.24 -16.19
C ILE A 322 19.20 -2.23 -17.26
N ALA A 323 18.88 -1.85 -18.50
CA ALA A 323 19.87 -1.75 -19.58
C ALA A 323 21.00 -0.75 -19.28
N SER A 324 20.74 0.27 -18.45
CA SER A 324 21.72 1.30 -18.08
C SER A 324 22.59 0.99 -16.85
N LEU A 325 22.36 -0.13 -16.15
CA LEU A 325 23.11 -0.46 -14.93
C LEU A 325 24.58 -0.80 -15.18
N HIS A 326 25.46 -0.39 -14.26
CA HIS A 326 26.90 -0.66 -14.30
C HIS A 326 27.27 -1.92 -13.50
N LEU A 327 27.04 -3.11 -14.09
CA LEU A 327 27.18 -4.39 -13.39
C LEU A 327 28.61 -5.00 -13.42
N ASP A 328 29.65 -4.21 -13.67
CA ASP A 328 31.03 -4.70 -13.64
C ASP A 328 31.63 -4.71 -12.21
N GLN A 329 32.64 -5.55 -12.00
CA GLN A 329 33.27 -5.71 -10.69
C GLN A 329 33.85 -4.39 -10.14
N GLY A 330 34.39 -3.53 -11.00
CA GLY A 330 34.95 -2.25 -10.59
C GLY A 330 33.88 -1.29 -10.08
N SER A 331 32.74 -1.19 -10.76
CA SER A 331 31.60 -0.37 -10.34
C SER A 331 30.99 -0.82 -9.02
N ILE A 332 30.85 -2.13 -8.83
CA ILE A 332 30.34 -2.72 -7.58
C ILE A 332 31.32 -2.48 -6.43
N GLU A 333 32.62 -2.63 -6.68
CA GLU A 333 33.67 -2.38 -5.68
C GLU A 333 33.73 -0.91 -5.27
N ARG A 334 33.63 0.04 -6.22
CA ARG A 334 33.49 1.47 -5.92
C ARG A 334 32.31 1.73 -4.99
N THR A 335 31.17 1.09 -5.27
CA THR A 335 29.98 1.23 -4.43
C THR A 335 30.19 0.65 -3.04
N ARG A 336 30.84 -0.51 -2.93
CA ARG A 336 31.19 -1.14 -1.65
C ARG A 336 32.09 -0.23 -0.81
N VAL A 337 33.08 0.44 -1.41
CA VAL A 337 33.97 1.40 -0.73
C VAL A 337 33.19 2.63 -0.26
N ALA A 338 32.30 3.17 -1.08
CA ALA A 338 31.45 4.30 -0.67
C ALA A 338 30.49 3.91 0.48
N MET A 339 29.90 2.71 0.43
CA MET A 339 29.09 2.18 1.54
C MET A 339 29.92 2.04 2.82
N TRP A 340 31.18 1.58 2.72
CA TRP A 340 32.10 1.48 3.85
C TRP A 340 32.38 2.84 4.49
N ALA A 341 32.61 3.89 3.69
CA ALA A 341 32.80 5.25 4.19
C ALA A 341 31.58 5.76 4.99
N LEU A 342 30.37 5.37 4.57
CA LEU A 342 29.11 5.72 5.22
C LEU A 342 28.79 4.87 6.47
N SER A 343 29.54 3.80 6.75
CA SER A 343 29.23 2.84 7.84
C SER A 343 29.24 3.45 9.25
N THR A 344 29.91 4.59 9.43
CA THR A 344 29.95 5.32 10.71
C THR A 344 28.70 6.19 10.94
N VAL A 345 27.95 6.49 9.88
CA VAL A 345 26.74 7.31 9.92
C VAL A 345 25.54 6.45 10.27
N LYS A 346 24.64 6.96 11.11
CA LYS A 346 23.36 6.30 11.38
C LYS A 346 22.46 6.43 10.14
N ILE A 347 22.25 5.32 9.45
CA ILE A 347 21.38 5.24 8.27
C ILE A 347 20.13 4.43 8.64
N GLY A 348 18.95 4.98 8.33
CA GLY A 348 17.65 4.44 8.68
C GLY A 348 17.19 3.25 7.82
N GLY A 349 17.70 3.12 6.60
CA GLY A 349 17.31 2.04 5.68
C GLY A 349 18.04 2.07 4.33
N VAL A 350 17.63 1.17 3.43
CA VAL A 350 18.23 1.02 2.08
C VAL A 350 18.04 2.27 1.23
N ASP A 351 16.87 2.92 1.31
CA ASP A 351 16.57 4.10 0.49
C ASP A 351 17.46 5.29 0.88
N GLU A 352 17.63 5.53 2.18
CA GLU A 352 18.53 6.57 2.67
C GLU A 352 20.00 6.27 2.28
N LEU A 353 20.42 4.99 2.35
CA LEU A 353 21.75 4.59 1.88
C LEU A 353 21.94 4.94 0.39
N CYS A 354 21.00 4.53 -0.46
CA CYS A 354 21.08 4.76 -1.90
C CYS A 354 21.05 6.25 -2.25
N GLN A 355 20.26 7.05 -1.53
CA GLN A 355 20.26 8.51 -1.68
C GLN A 355 21.60 9.15 -1.28
N ARG A 356 22.26 8.66 -0.22
CA ARG A 356 23.57 9.16 0.20
C ARG A 356 24.67 8.79 -0.80
N LEU A 357 24.62 7.58 -1.35
CA LEU A 357 25.55 7.12 -2.39
C LEU A 357 25.47 7.95 -3.67
N ALA A 358 24.31 8.57 -3.96
CA ALA A 358 24.20 9.55 -5.04
C ALA A 358 25.12 10.76 -4.86
N GLY A 359 25.38 11.18 -3.62
CA GLY A 359 26.35 12.22 -3.31
C GLY A 359 27.81 11.82 -3.59
N GLU A 360 28.09 10.52 -3.64
CA GLU A 360 29.40 9.94 -3.99
C GLU A 360 29.53 9.64 -5.49
N GLY A 361 28.59 10.14 -6.31
CA GLY A 361 28.59 9.96 -7.77
C GLY A 361 28.08 8.60 -8.26
N ILE A 362 27.48 7.79 -7.38
CA ILE A 362 26.86 6.50 -7.75
C ILE A 362 25.39 6.73 -8.05
N SER A 363 24.93 6.38 -9.26
CA SER A 363 23.51 6.55 -9.60
C SER A 363 22.63 5.77 -8.61
N THR A 364 21.44 6.28 -8.29
CA THR A 364 20.54 5.60 -7.34
C THR A 364 20.12 4.22 -7.85
N ALA A 365 19.95 4.04 -9.17
CA ALA A 365 19.66 2.74 -9.78
C ALA A 365 20.81 1.74 -9.58
N ASP A 366 22.06 2.16 -9.81
CA ASP A 366 23.24 1.35 -9.53
C ASP A 366 23.35 1.04 -8.04
N ALA A 367 23.08 2.02 -7.17
CA ALA A 367 23.12 1.83 -5.72
C ALA A 367 22.18 0.71 -5.25
N TYR A 368 20.93 0.66 -5.73
CA TYR A 368 20.01 -0.43 -5.41
C TYR A 368 20.47 -1.78 -5.96
N ALA A 369 20.89 -1.83 -7.23
CA ALA A 369 21.36 -3.06 -7.86
C ALA A 369 22.59 -3.63 -7.11
N HIS A 370 23.58 -2.79 -6.84
CA HIS A 370 24.79 -3.17 -6.12
C HIS A 370 24.51 -3.54 -4.68
N PHE A 371 23.60 -2.83 -4.00
CA PHE A 371 23.17 -3.18 -2.66
C PHE A 371 22.65 -4.63 -2.60
N TYR A 372 21.72 -5.01 -3.48
CA TYR A 372 21.15 -6.35 -3.47
C TYR A 372 22.16 -7.43 -3.87
N ILE A 373 23.10 -7.13 -4.76
CA ILE A 373 24.23 -8.02 -5.07
C ILE A 373 25.08 -8.26 -3.81
N LEU A 374 25.54 -7.18 -3.16
CA LEU A 374 26.37 -7.27 -1.97
C LEU A 374 25.64 -7.91 -0.79
N TYR A 375 24.32 -7.71 -0.70
CA TYR A 375 23.45 -8.34 0.29
C TYR A 375 23.39 -9.86 0.10
N GLU A 376 23.18 -10.36 -1.12
CA GLU A 376 23.17 -11.80 -1.40
C GLU A 376 24.52 -12.47 -1.16
N LEU A 377 25.62 -11.74 -1.36
CA LEU A 377 26.98 -12.20 -1.04
C LEU A 377 27.29 -12.15 0.47
N GLY A 378 26.36 -11.66 1.29
CA GLY A 378 26.54 -11.52 2.74
C GLY A 378 27.57 -10.45 3.14
N LEU A 379 27.95 -9.57 2.21
CA LEU A 379 28.88 -8.46 2.45
C LEU A 379 28.19 -7.27 3.10
N VAL A 380 26.87 -7.17 2.93
CA VAL A 380 25.97 -6.19 3.57
C VAL A 380 24.85 -6.95 4.30
N VAL A 381 24.48 -6.50 5.50
CA VAL A 381 23.41 -7.13 6.31
C VAL A 381 22.27 -6.14 6.58
N VAL A 382 21.03 -6.62 6.63
CA VAL A 382 19.82 -5.84 6.90
C VAL A 382 19.42 -5.98 8.38
N GLY A 383 19.25 -4.87 9.10
CA GLY A 383 18.86 -4.82 10.52
C GLY A 383 18.61 -3.40 11.04
N GLN A 384 18.26 -3.23 12.32
CA GLN A 384 18.08 -1.88 12.90
C GLN A 384 19.40 -1.09 12.86
N GLY A 385 19.48 -0.03 12.04
CA GLY A 385 20.73 0.71 11.76
C GLY A 385 21.54 0.16 10.58
N PHE A 386 20.81 -0.19 9.50
CA PHE A 386 21.15 -0.94 8.28
C PHE A 386 22.59 -0.91 7.75
N ALA A 387 23.32 0.20 7.83
CA ALA A 387 24.62 0.33 7.16
C ALA A 387 25.85 0.06 8.04
N ARG A 388 25.67 -0.36 9.31
CA ARG A 388 26.79 -0.49 10.26
C ARG A 388 27.63 -1.75 10.12
N GLN A 389 27.17 -2.77 9.42
CA GLN A 389 27.84 -4.08 9.40
C GLN A 389 28.18 -4.49 7.96
N MET A 390 29.29 -3.92 7.47
CA MET A 390 29.99 -4.44 6.30
C MET A 390 30.86 -5.62 6.73
N ARG A 391 30.82 -6.73 5.99
CA ARG A 391 31.74 -7.86 6.21
C ARG A 391 32.91 -7.79 5.23
N GLN A 392 34.08 -8.25 5.67
CA GLN A 392 35.20 -8.49 4.77
C GLN A 392 34.95 -9.78 3.98
N GLY A 393 35.35 -9.79 2.72
CA GLY A 393 35.22 -10.93 1.82
C GLY A 393 35.36 -10.52 0.36
N ASP A 394 35.65 -11.50 -0.49
CA ASP A 394 35.80 -11.29 -1.93
C ASP A 394 34.44 -11.21 -2.63
N ILE A 395 34.36 -10.37 -3.67
CA ILE A 395 33.15 -10.26 -4.50
C ILE A 395 33.17 -11.38 -5.55
N ASN A 396 32.44 -12.47 -5.28
CA ASN A 396 32.14 -13.49 -6.29
C ASN A 396 30.79 -13.21 -6.96
N LEU A 397 30.79 -12.42 -8.05
CA LEU A 397 29.56 -12.01 -8.74
C LEU A 397 28.68 -13.17 -9.23
N GLN A 398 29.28 -14.30 -9.61
CA GLN A 398 28.54 -15.48 -10.08
C GLN A 398 27.70 -16.13 -8.97
N ALA A 399 28.03 -15.86 -7.70
CA ALA A 399 27.25 -16.34 -6.55
C ALA A 399 26.02 -15.45 -6.26
N SER A 400 25.91 -14.25 -6.85
CA SER A 400 24.74 -13.38 -6.72
C SER A 400 23.71 -13.65 -7.81
N ARG A 401 22.49 -14.03 -7.41
CA ARG A 401 21.38 -14.20 -8.36
C ARG A 401 20.96 -12.87 -8.95
N THR A 402 21.01 -11.79 -8.16
CA THR A 402 20.74 -10.43 -8.60
C THR A 402 21.63 -10.06 -9.77
N TRP A 403 22.95 -10.26 -9.62
CA TRP A 403 23.90 -9.98 -10.70
C TRP A 403 23.64 -10.85 -11.94
N VAL A 404 23.45 -12.17 -11.75
CA VAL A 404 23.18 -13.12 -12.85
C VAL A 404 21.92 -12.74 -13.62
N THR A 405 20.81 -12.47 -12.92
CA THR A 405 19.52 -12.11 -13.51
C THR A 405 19.60 -10.78 -14.26
N LEU A 406 20.14 -9.73 -13.64
CA LEU A 406 20.23 -8.41 -14.27
C LEU A 406 21.16 -8.42 -15.48
N THR A 407 22.31 -9.08 -15.40
CA THR A 407 23.23 -9.23 -16.55
C THR A 407 22.58 -9.99 -17.70
N LYS A 408 21.73 -10.98 -17.40
CA LYS A 408 20.99 -11.74 -18.42
C LYS A 408 19.89 -10.89 -19.07
N LEU A 409 19.26 -9.98 -18.32
CA LEU A 409 18.27 -9.05 -18.83
C LEU A 409 18.90 -7.93 -19.66
N GLN A 410 20.10 -7.44 -19.33
CA GLN A 410 20.83 -6.45 -20.15
C GLN A 410 21.22 -6.98 -21.54
N ARG A 411 21.29 -8.30 -21.71
CA ARG A 411 21.66 -8.95 -22.99
C ARG A 411 20.46 -9.26 -23.88
N LYS A 412 19.23 -9.13 -23.36
CA LYS A 412 17.98 -9.31 -24.10
C LYS A 412 17.49 -7.97 -24.59
#